data_AF-A0A512J7L8-F1
#
_entry.id   AF-A0A512J7L8-F1
#
_cell.length_a   1.000
_cell.length_b   1.000
_cell.length_c   1.000
_cell.angle_alpha   90.00
_cell.angle_beta   90.00
_cell.angle_gamma   90.00
#
_symmetry.space_group_name_H-M   'P 1'
#
loop_
_entity.id
_entity.type
_entity.pdbx_description
1 polymer ?
#
loop_
_entity_poly.entity_id
_entity_poly.type
_entity_poly.pdbx_seq_one_letter_code
_entity_poly.pdbx_strand_id
1 'polypeptide(L)'
;MNMHAFFASAAAPSGPSAEALPGAPAAERQEGAWRVLPLEGTFDLVYEDGTGAWSARRLEARELKLGPGRTLIGGIDRGRGGYRGFRVDRIRRLTDGATGQRVETGILDLLLGRAEAQRRERAALARRVAGRARRAAPRRAA
;
A
#
# COMPACT_ATOMS: atom_id res chain seq x y z
N MET A 1 17.72 33.40 -1.42
CA MET A 1 16.79 33.20 -0.28
C MET A 1 15.75 32.14 -0.65
N ASN A 2 15.37 31.33 0.35
CA ASN A 2 14.27 30.33 0.40
C ASN A 2 12.92 30.88 -0.15
N MET A 3 11.83 30.13 -0.42
CA MET A 3 11.20 29.10 0.43
C MET A 3 9.94 28.49 -0.26
N HIS A 4 9.72 27.19 -0.04
CA HIS A 4 8.54 26.31 -0.16
C HIS A 4 7.13 26.75 -0.66
N ALA A 5 6.55 25.76 -1.37
CA ALA A 5 5.15 25.27 -1.36
C ALA A 5 4.11 25.99 -2.24
N PHE A 6 3.32 25.19 -2.98
CA PHE A 6 1.84 25.19 -3.03
C PHE A 6 1.39 24.22 -4.14
N PHE A 7 1.14 22.96 -3.79
CA PHE A 7 0.36 22.05 -4.65
C PHE A 7 -1.12 22.28 -4.28
N ALA A 8 -1.82 23.04 -5.12
CA ALA A 8 -3.25 23.27 -5.05
C ALA A 8 -3.91 22.67 -6.30
N SER A 9 -5.02 21.98 -6.05
CA SER A 9 -5.85 21.19 -6.96
C SER A 9 -6.56 22.03 -8.03
N ALA A 10 -6.77 21.44 -9.21
CA ALA A 10 -7.89 21.80 -10.10
C ALA A 10 -8.52 20.50 -10.67
N ALA A 11 -9.79 20.28 -10.33
CA ALA A 11 -10.72 19.31 -10.93
C ALA A 11 -11.22 19.84 -12.30
N ALA A 12 -11.86 19.13 -13.24
CA ALA A 12 -12.65 17.88 -13.32
C ALA A 12 -12.87 17.55 -14.84
N PRO A 13 -13.86 16.76 -15.31
CA PRO A 13 -14.51 15.54 -14.79
C PRO A 13 -14.54 14.39 -15.84
N SER A 14 -14.55 13.10 -15.42
CA SER A 14 -15.10 11.99 -16.24
C SER A 14 -15.25 10.70 -15.41
N GLY A 15 -16.49 10.22 -15.32
CA GLY A 15 -16.84 8.87 -14.88
C GLY A 15 -17.12 8.74 -13.37
N PRO A 16 -18.16 7.98 -12.97
CA PRO A 16 -18.50 7.84 -11.57
C PRO A 16 -17.32 7.20 -10.85
N SER A 17 -16.71 7.99 -9.95
CA SER A 17 -15.92 7.47 -8.85
C SER A 17 -16.79 6.46 -8.13
N ALA A 18 -16.61 5.18 -8.47
CA ALA A 18 -17.17 4.09 -7.72
C ALA A 18 -16.75 4.34 -6.28
N GLU A 19 -17.74 4.70 -5.45
CA GLU A 19 -17.60 4.70 -4.01
C GLU A 19 -16.88 3.40 -3.65
N ALA A 20 -15.64 3.53 -3.22
CA ALA A 20 -14.86 2.42 -2.73
C ALA A 20 -15.56 1.97 -1.45
N LEU A 21 -16.50 1.05 -1.62
CA LEU A 21 -17.11 0.29 -0.54
C LEU A 21 -15.99 -0.15 0.41
N PRO A 22 -16.04 0.19 1.70
CA PRO A 22 -15.05 -0.26 2.65
C PRO A 22 -15.20 -1.78 2.80
N GLY A 23 -14.35 -2.54 2.12
CA GLY A 23 -14.35 -4.01 2.19
C GLY A 23 -14.13 -4.76 0.87
N ALA A 24 -14.02 -4.09 -0.28
CA ALA A 24 -13.55 -4.79 -1.48
C ALA A 24 -12.06 -5.16 -1.31
N PRO A 25 -11.64 -6.42 -1.54
CA PRO A 25 -10.24 -6.80 -1.42
C PRO A 25 -9.44 -5.91 -2.37
N ALA A 26 -8.52 -5.12 -1.81
CA ALA A 26 -7.73 -4.18 -2.60
C ALA A 26 -7.02 -4.96 -3.70
N ALA A 27 -7.52 -4.83 -4.93
CA ALA A 27 -6.91 -5.42 -6.11
C ALA A 27 -5.70 -4.58 -6.51
N GLU A 28 -4.75 -5.21 -7.18
CA GLU A 28 -3.73 -4.47 -7.90
C GLU A 28 -4.39 -3.54 -8.92
N ARG A 29 -3.94 -2.27 -8.97
CA ARG A 29 -4.49 -1.26 -9.87
C ARG A 29 -3.39 -0.63 -10.71
N GLN A 30 -3.73 -0.30 -11.96
CA GLN A 30 -2.89 0.49 -12.84
C GLN A 30 -3.42 1.93 -12.84
N GLU A 31 -2.62 2.88 -12.34
CA GLU A 31 -2.92 4.32 -12.30
C GLU A 31 -2.01 5.04 -13.30
N GLY A 32 -2.36 5.00 -14.60
CA GLY A 32 -1.50 5.50 -15.66
C GLY A 32 -0.16 4.77 -15.71
N ALA A 33 0.95 5.51 -15.56
CA ALA A 33 2.30 4.94 -15.48
C ALA A 33 2.62 4.25 -14.14
N TRP A 34 1.70 4.26 -13.18
CA TRP A 34 1.91 3.71 -11.86
C TRP A 34 1.22 2.36 -11.70
N ARG A 35 1.92 1.43 -11.07
CA ARG A 35 1.37 0.14 -10.62
C ARG A 35 1.18 0.20 -9.12
N VAL A 36 -0.06 0.06 -8.65
CA VAL A 36 -0.43 0.13 -7.25
C VAL A 36 -0.69 -1.27 -6.74
N LEU A 37 0.20 -1.73 -5.86
CA LEU A 37 0.11 -3.00 -5.18
C LEU A 37 -0.61 -2.83 -3.84
N PRO A 38 -1.61 -3.66 -3.54
CA PRO A 38 -2.21 -3.71 -2.20
C PRO A 38 -1.19 -4.24 -1.19
N LEU A 39 -0.91 -3.44 -0.16
CA LEU A 39 0.06 -3.77 0.89
C LEU A 39 -0.47 -3.31 2.24
N GLU A 40 -0.87 -4.26 3.07
CA GLU A 40 -1.42 -3.98 4.39
C GLU A 40 -0.37 -4.22 5.48
N GLY A 41 -0.29 -3.35 6.48
CA GLY A 41 0.60 -3.59 7.62
C GLY A 41 0.94 -2.31 8.37
N THR A 42 1.43 -2.47 9.60
CA THR A 42 1.98 -1.35 10.36
C THR A 42 3.50 -1.37 10.21
N PHE A 43 4.08 -0.24 9.84
CA PHE A 43 5.51 -0.08 9.66
C PHE A 43 6.01 1.12 10.45
N ASP A 44 7.08 0.93 11.21
CA ASP A 44 7.81 2.01 11.84
C ASP A 44 8.99 2.37 10.93
N LEU A 45 9.02 3.60 10.43
CA LEU A 45 10.00 4.06 9.44
C LEU A 45 10.80 5.26 9.94
N VAL A 46 12.08 5.28 9.62
CA VAL A 46 12.95 6.46 9.77
C VAL A 46 13.09 7.10 8.40
N TYR A 47 12.49 8.26 8.25
CA TYR A 47 12.38 8.98 6.99
C TYR A 47 13.26 10.21 6.99
N GLU A 48 13.95 10.42 5.88
CA GLU A 48 14.61 11.67 5.56
C GLU A 48 13.66 12.57 4.77
N ASP A 49 13.33 13.73 5.32
CA ASP A 49 12.48 14.69 4.63
C ASP A 49 13.22 15.49 3.56
N GLY A 50 12.51 16.39 2.87
CA GLY A 50 13.10 17.22 1.81
C GLY A 50 14.14 18.22 2.29
N THR A 51 14.26 18.43 3.61
CA THR A 51 15.24 19.31 4.26
C THR A 51 16.43 18.54 4.84
N GLY A 52 16.46 17.20 4.67
CA GLY A 52 17.49 16.33 5.23
C GLY A 52 17.30 16.02 6.72
N ALA A 53 16.15 16.38 7.30
CA ALA A 53 15.85 16.07 8.69
C ALA A 53 15.27 14.66 8.83
N TRP A 54 15.72 13.98 9.88
CA TRP A 54 15.35 12.61 10.19
C TRP A 54 14.11 12.60 11.09
N SER A 55 13.09 11.86 10.69
CA SER A 55 11.86 11.68 11.47
C SER A 55 11.51 10.21 11.59
N ALA A 56 11.27 9.74 12.82
CA ALA A 56 10.61 8.46 13.03
C ALA A 56 9.09 8.65 12.83
N ARG A 57 8.46 7.76 12.05
CA ARG A 57 7.02 7.76 11.76
C ARG A 57 6.47 6.35 11.88
N ARG A 58 5.23 6.26 12.34
CA ARG A 58 4.45 5.02 12.33
C ARG A 58 3.40 5.09 11.23
N LEU A 59 3.54 4.23 10.24
CA LEU A 59 2.70 4.18 9.05
C LEU A 59 1.84 2.92 9.08
N GLU A 60 0.53 3.10 9.01
CA GLU A 60 -0.40 2.02 8.67
C GLU A 60 -0.52 1.95 7.15
N ALA A 61 0.34 1.14 6.52
CA ALA A 61 0.40 0.98 5.08
C ALA A 61 -0.86 0.29 4.55
N ARG A 62 -1.28 0.77 3.38
CA ARG A 62 -2.43 0.25 2.62
C ARG A 62 -2.06 -0.11 1.19
N GLU A 63 -1.09 0.59 0.62
CA GLU A 63 -0.67 0.37 -0.75
C GLU A 63 0.81 0.69 -0.96
N LEU A 64 1.37 0.06 -1.99
CA LEU A 64 2.72 0.27 -2.49
C LEU A 64 2.61 0.69 -3.96
N LYS A 65 2.99 1.93 -4.28
CA LYS A 65 2.96 2.46 -5.65
C LYS A 65 4.33 2.37 -6.28
N LEU A 66 4.41 1.68 -7.41
CA LEU A 66 5.60 1.53 -8.24
C LEU A 66 5.43 2.43 -9.47
N GLY A 67 6.31 3.40 -9.63
CA GLY A 67 6.31 4.33 -10.75
C GLY A 67 7.68 4.43 -11.42
N PRO A 68 7.77 5.16 -12.55
CA PRO A 68 9.01 5.33 -13.28
C PRO A 68 10.04 6.08 -12.41
N GLY A 69 11.06 5.35 -11.96
CA GLY A 69 12.17 5.86 -11.15
C GLY A 69 11.81 6.21 -9.70
N ARG A 70 10.61 5.84 -9.21
CA ARG A 70 10.20 6.14 -7.83
C ARG A 70 9.23 5.11 -7.29
N THR A 71 9.38 4.80 -6.01
CA THR A 71 8.47 3.90 -5.28
C THR A 71 7.96 4.59 -4.03
N LEU A 72 6.65 4.48 -3.79
CA LEU A 72 5.97 5.09 -2.66
C LEU A 72 5.26 4.02 -1.84
N ILE A 73 5.43 4.05 -0.52
CA ILE A 73 4.54 3.35 0.40
C ILE A 73 3.47 4.33 0.88
N GLY A 74 2.22 3.99 0.62
CA GLY A 74 1.05 4.79 0.93
C GLY A 74 0.30 4.22 2.13
N GLY A 75 -0.08 5.08 3.06
CA GLY A 75 -0.77 4.65 4.27
C GLY A 75 -1.20 5.81 5.16
N ILE A 76 -1.77 5.49 6.30
CA ILE A 76 -2.15 6.46 7.33
C ILE A 76 -0.95 6.67 8.25
N ASP A 77 -0.40 7.88 8.26
CA ASP A 77 0.62 8.28 9.24
C ASP A 77 -0.07 8.52 10.58
N ARG A 78 0.18 7.65 11.56
CA ARG A 78 -0.41 7.79 12.90
C ARG A 78 0.08 9.02 13.65
N GLY A 79 1.25 9.56 13.29
CA GLY A 79 1.76 10.78 13.93
C GLY A 79 1.04 12.05 13.50
N ARG A 80 0.44 12.08 12.30
CA ARG A 80 -0.29 13.25 11.78
C ARG A 80 -1.76 12.97 11.45
N GLY A 81 -2.23 11.74 11.63
CA GLY A 81 -3.62 11.34 11.45
C GLY A 81 -4.13 11.36 10.00
N GLY A 82 -3.24 11.39 9.01
CA GLY A 82 -3.61 11.61 7.61
C GLY A 82 -2.96 10.62 6.66
N TYR A 83 -3.58 10.45 5.49
CA TYR A 83 -3.02 9.64 4.42
C TYR A 83 -1.78 10.31 3.82
N ARG A 84 -0.67 9.56 3.72
CA ARG A 84 0.61 10.05 3.20
C ARG A 84 1.33 8.98 2.40
N GLY A 85 2.02 9.42 1.36
CA GLY A 85 2.96 8.61 0.58
C GLY A 85 4.40 8.91 1.01
N PHE A 86 5.14 7.88 1.42
CA PHE A 86 6.56 7.98 1.75
C PHE A 86 7.39 7.36 0.63
N ARG A 87 8.41 8.08 0.21
CA ARG A 87 9.39 7.61 -0.78
C ARG A 87 10.26 6.53 -0.18
N VAL A 88 10.24 5.34 -0.78
CA VAL A 88 11.02 4.18 -0.28
C VAL A 88 12.52 4.47 -0.33
N ASP A 89 12.98 5.23 -1.32
CA ASP A 89 14.38 5.66 -1.46
C ASP A 89 14.87 6.57 -0.33
N ARG A 90 13.96 7.22 0.40
CA ARG A 90 14.27 8.11 1.54
C ARG A 90 14.03 7.47 2.90
N ILE A 91 13.67 6.19 2.92
CA ILE A 91 13.57 5.42 4.14
C ILE A 91 14.93 4.83 4.41
N ARG A 92 15.54 5.22 5.52
CA ARG A 92 16.84 4.65 5.94
C ARG A 92 16.68 3.42 6.81
N ARG A 93 15.55 3.31 7.49
CA ARG A 93 15.21 2.16 8.31
C ARG A 93 13.73 1.91 8.25
N LEU A 94 13.36 0.65 8.04
CA LEU A 94 12.00 0.17 8.11
C LEU A 94 11.93 -0.99 9.12
N THR A 95 10.98 -0.93 10.03
CA THR A 95 10.62 -2.03 10.92
C THR A 95 9.19 -2.45 10.63
N ASP A 96 9.00 -3.72 10.29
CA ASP A 96 7.67 -4.31 10.16
C ASP A 96 7.09 -4.56 11.56
N GLY A 97 5.95 -3.94 11.85
CA GLY A 97 5.27 -4.06 13.14
C GLY A 97 4.61 -5.42 13.35
N ALA A 98 4.36 -6.19 12.29
CA ALA A 98 3.76 -7.52 12.40
C ALA A 98 4.81 -8.61 12.72
N THR A 99 5.97 -8.53 12.08
CA THR A 99 7.05 -9.53 12.23
C THR A 99 8.14 -9.09 13.20
N GLY A 100 8.22 -7.80 13.52
CA GLY A 100 9.35 -7.19 14.24
C GLY A 100 10.62 -7.08 13.39
N GLN A 101 10.58 -7.48 12.10
CA GLN A 101 11.75 -7.48 11.24
C GLN A 101 12.19 -6.04 10.96
N ARG A 102 13.44 -5.73 11.29
CA ARG A 102 14.07 -4.44 11.03
C ARG A 102 15.07 -4.57 9.89
N VAL A 103 14.93 -3.71 8.89
CA VAL A 103 15.83 -3.62 7.74
C VAL A 103 16.28 -2.18 7.51
N GLU A 104 17.52 -2.03 7.08
CA GLU A 104 18.12 -0.73 6.73
C GLU A 104 18.48 -0.68 5.23
N THR A 105 18.74 -1.85 4.63
CA THR A 105 18.92 -2.05 3.19
C THR A 105 17.88 -3.03 2.65
N GLY A 106 17.64 -3.06 1.34
CA GLY A 106 16.65 -3.98 0.75
C GLY A 106 15.21 -3.70 1.18
N ILE A 107 14.91 -2.46 1.59
CA ILE A 107 13.58 -2.06 2.05
C ILE A 107 12.53 -2.33 0.96
N LEU A 108 12.86 -2.01 -0.29
CA LEU A 108 11.98 -2.28 -1.43
C LEU A 108 11.68 -3.78 -1.57
N ASP A 109 12.71 -4.62 -1.49
CA ASP A 109 12.55 -6.08 -1.63
C ASP A 109 11.69 -6.66 -0.52
N LEU A 110 11.86 -6.18 0.72
CA LEU A 110 11.00 -6.55 1.84
C LEU A 110 9.55 -6.16 1.59
N LEU A 111 9.29 -4.94 1.13
CA LEU A 111 7.93 -4.45 0.83
C LEU A 111 7.28 -5.23 -0.32
N LEU A 112 8.03 -5.53 -1.37
CA LEU A 112 7.57 -6.34 -2.51
C LEU A 112 7.28 -7.78 -2.07
N GLY A 113 8.18 -8.39 -1.29
CA GLY A 113 7.98 -9.72 -0.72
C GLY A 113 6.74 -9.78 0.15
N ARG A 114 6.49 -8.74 0.96
CA ARG A 114 5.29 -8.62 1.80
C ARG A 114 4.01 -8.51 0.96
N ALA A 115 4.00 -7.68 -0.09
CA ALA A 115 2.86 -7.53 -0.98
C ALA A 115 2.54 -8.85 -1.71
N GLU A 116 3.56 -9.58 -2.19
CA GLU A 116 3.38 -10.87 -2.86
C GLU A 116 2.89 -11.96 -1.90
N ALA A 117 3.40 -12.00 -0.67
CA ALA A 117 2.90 -12.92 0.36
C ALA A 117 1.40 -12.72 0.61
N GLN A 118 0.97 -11.47 0.78
CA GLN A 118 -0.45 -11.12 0.98
C GLN A 118 -1.31 -11.44 -0.24
N ARG A 119 -0.77 -11.25 -1.44
CA ARG A 119 -1.46 -11.64 -2.68
C ARG A 119 -1.71 -13.15 -2.71
N ARG A 120 -0.71 -13.95 -2.35
CA ARG A 120 -0.83 -15.43 -2.30
C ARG A 120 -1.83 -15.88 -1.24
N GLU A 121 -1.82 -15.27 -0.06
CA GLU A 121 -2.77 -15.54 1.02
C GLU A 121 -4.22 -15.25 0.57
N ARG A 122 -4.44 -14.09 -0.05
CA ARG A 122 -5.75 -13.73 -0.63
C ARG A 122 -6.20 -14.70 -1.72
N ALA A 123 -5.30 -15.10 -2.61
CA ALA A 123 -5.60 -16.08 -3.64
C ALA A 123 -5.96 -17.46 -3.05
N ALA A 124 -5.25 -17.90 -2.00
CA ALA A 124 -5.55 -19.14 -1.30
C ALA A 124 -6.92 -19.07 -0.61
N LEU A 125 -7.25 -17.95 0.04
CA LEU A 125 -8.55 -17.73 0.67
C LEU A 125 -9.68 -17.77 -0.37
N ALA A 126 -9.52 -17.06 -1.49
CA ALA A 126 -10.51 -17.05 -2.57
C ALA A 126 -10.78 -18.45 -3.13
N ARG A 127 -9.74 -19.27 -3.33
CA ARG A 127 -9.86 -20.67 -3.76
C ARG A 127 -10.63 -21.51 -2.76
N ARG A 128 -10.36 -21.36 -1.45
CA ARG A 128 -11.07 -22.09 -0.38
C ARG A 128 -12.56 -21.73 -0.35
N VAL A 129 -12.89 -20.45 -0.47
CA VAL A 129 -14.29 -19.97 -0.50
C VAL A 129 -15.01 -20.51 -1.74
N ALA A 130 -14.40 -20.42 -2.92
CA ALA A 130 -14.98 -20.94 -4.16
C ALA A 130 -15.20 -22.46 -4.12
N GLY A 131 -14.24 -23.22 -3.55
CA GLY A 131 -14.38 -24.66 -3.36
C GLY A 131 -15.53 -25.03 -2.41
N ARG A 132 -15.75 -24.25 -1.35
CA ARG A 132 -16.89 -24.43 -0.43
C ARG A 132 -18.22 -24.13 -1.12
N ALA A 133 -18.32 -23.03 -1.87
CA ALA A 133 -19.53 -22.66 -2.61
C ALA A 133 -19.92 -23.73 -3.65
N ARG A 134 -18.95 -24.29 -4.38
CA ARG A 134 -19.21 -25.39 -5.34
C ARG A 134 -19.72 -26.67 -4.69
N ARG A 135 -19.26 -26.99 -3.47
CA ARG A 135 -19.74 -28.16 -2.71
C ARG A 135 -21.14 -27.95 -2.13
N ALA A 136 -21.55 -26.71 -1.88
CA ALA A 136 -22.85 -26.37 -1.33
C ALA A 136 -23.95 -26.16 -2.40
N ALA A 137 -23.59 -26.09 -3.69
CA ALA A 137 -24.56 -25.95 -4.77
C ALA A 137 -25.35 -27.25 -4.96
N PRO A 138 -26.69 -27.24 -4.84
CA PRO A 138 -27.49 -28.43 -5.11
C PRO A 138 -27.34 -28.80 -6.59
N ARG A 139 -27.02 -30.08 -6.85
CA ARG A 139 -27.12 -30.64 -8.20
C ARG A 139 -28.59 -30.53 -8.59
N ARG A 140 -28.94 -29.61 -9.48
CA ARG A 140 -30.24 -29.65 -10.17
C ARG A 140 -30.25 -30.95 -10.97
N ALA A 141 -30.86 -31.98 -10.39
CA ALA A 141 -31.19 -33.21 -11.07
C ALA A 141 -32.26 -32.87 -12.13
N ALA A 142 -31.99 -33.31 -13.36
CA ALA A 142 -32.91 -33.27 -14.48
C ALA A 142 -33.94 -34.39 -14.35
#